data_AF-A0A5N6UW13-F1
#
_entry.id   AF-A0A5N6UW13-F1
#
_cell.length_a   1.000
_cell.length_b   1.000
_cell.length_c   1.000
_cell.angle_alpha   90.00
_cell.angle_beta   90.00
_cell.angle_gamma   90.00
#
_symmetry.space_group_name_H-M   'P 1'
#
loop_
_entity.id
_entity.type
_entity.pdbx_description
1 polymer ?
#
loop_
_entity_poly.entity_id
_entity_poly.type
_entity_poly.pdbx_seq_one_letter_code
_entity_poly.pdbx_strand_id
1 'polypeptide(L)'
;MDYGNFSTYSIVVVCELSCSGTALRVKLRHDPDLVSPDEADCMVYLFEHLLRQLCECLDTRLSPLELAGPQDIRQFAKWNATAPAPVESCLHELILNHSRTQPGAYAICGWDGRLTYEKLRLLTIQLANYLQTRIDICPGVNVPI
;
A
#
# COMPACT_ATOMS: atom_id res chain seq x y z
N MET A 1 -36.77 -11.81 20.79
CA MET A 1 -36.56 -11.00 22.01
C MET A 1 -35.96 -9.69 21.58
N ASP A 2 -36.56 -8.59 22.03
CA ASP A 2 -36.25 -7.22 21.58
C ASP A 2 -35.16 -6.62 22.48
N TYR A 3 -33.94 -6.58 21.98
CA TYR A 3 -32.75 -6.07 22.69
C TYR A 3 -32.58 -4.57 22.42
N GLY A 4 -33.52 -3.76 22.92
CA GLY A 4 -33.70 -2.35 22.58
C GLY A 4 -32.85 -1.34 23.34
N ASN A 5 -31.81 -1.71 24.09
CA ASN A 5 -30.94 -0.72 24.75
C ASN A 5 -29.53 -1.26 25.05
N PHE A 6 -28.61 -1.10 24.09
CA PHE A 6 -27.16 -1.28 24.30
C PHE A 6 -26.40 -0.05 23.78
N SER A 7 -26.83 1.16 24.16
CA SER A 7 -26.19 2.42 23.77
C SER A 7 -24.83 2.68 24.46
N THR A 8 -24.24 1.68 25.11
CA THR A 8 -22.97 1.81 25.86
C THR A 8 -21.78 1.23 25.09
N TYR A 9 -22.02 0.45 24.03
CA TYR A 9 -20.96 -0.24 23.31
C TYR A 9 -20.96 0.16 21.84
N SER A 10 -19.79 0.54 21.33
CA SER A 10 -19.59 0.94 19.94
C SER A 10 -19.76 -0.21 18.95
N ILE A 11 -19.56 -1.45 19.40
CA ILE A 11 -19.72 -2.68 18.61
C ILE A 11 -20.30 -3.77 19.49
N VAL A 12 -21.34 -4.46 19.02
CA VAL A 12 -21.97 -5.61 19.66
C VAL A 12 -22.11 -6.73 18.65
N VAL A 13 -21.48 -7.87 18.91
CA VAL A 13 -21.61 -9.09 18.10
C VAL A 13 -22.61 -10.03 18.78
N VAL A 14 -23.65 -10.43 18.04
CA VAL A 14 -24.71 -11.33 18.50
C VAL A 14 -24.66 -12.61 17.68
N CYS A 15 -24.46 -13.73 18.37
CA CYS A 15 -24.42 -15.07 17.78
C CYS A 15 -25.68 -15.84 18.18
N GLU A 16 -26.54 -16.15 17.20
CA GLU A 16 -27.76 -16.93 17.38
C GLU A 16 -27.56 -18.32 16.77
N LEU A 17 -27.56 -19.37 17.58
CA LEU A 17 -27.55 -20.74 17.08
C LEU A 17 -28.96 -21.13 16.61
N SER A 18 -29.07 -21.74 15.44
CA SER A 18 -30.32 -22.31 14.93
C SER A 18 -30.86 -23.37 15.89
N CYS A 19 -32.18 -23.54 15.92
CA CYS A 19 -32.85 -24.58 16.73
C CYS A 19 -32.38 -26.00 16.37
N SER A 20 -31.88 -26.20 15.14
CA SER A 20 -31.28 -27.45 14.67
C SER A 20 -29.84 -27.68 15.15
N GLY A 21 -29.18 -26.66 15.72
CA GLY A 21 -27.76 -26.69 16.09
C GLY A 21 -26.78 -26.69 14.91
N THR A 22 -27.27 -26.65 13.68
CA THR A 22 -26.46 -26.82 12.45
C THR A 22 -26.03 -25.52 11.78
N ALA A 23 -26.54 -24.38 12.23
CA ALA A 23 -26.22 -23.08 11.64
C ALA A 23 -26.07 -22.02 12.74
N LEU A 24 -25.03 -21.20 12.61
CA LEU A 24 -24.77 -20.04 13.45
C LEU A 24 -25.10 -18.79 12.65
N ARG A 25 -25.99 -17.94 13.17
CA ARG A 25 -26.25 -16.62 12.61
C ARG A 25 -25.49 -15.58 13.42
N VAL A 26 -24.58 -14.87 12.76
CA VAL A 26 -23.83 -13.75 13.34
C VAL A 26 -24.47 -12.44 12.90
N LYS A 27 -24.72 -11.54 13.84
CA LYS A 27 -25.16 -10.16 13.58
C LYS A 27 -24.21 -9.21 14.28
N LEU A 28 -23.74 -8.18 13.58
CA LEU A 28 -22.96 -7.11 14.15
C LEU A 28 -23.81 -5.85 14.21
N ARG A 29 -23.97 -5.30 15.40
CA ARG A 29 -24.53 -3.97 15.62
C ARG A 29 -23.36 -3.04 15.91
N HIS A 30 -23.38 -1.87 15.30
CA HIS A 30 -22.34 -0.88 15.48
C HIS A 30 -22.94 0.51 15.55
N ASP A 31 -22.18 1.42 16.13
CA ASP A 31 -22.42 2.85 16.02
C ASP A 31 -21.86 3.34 14.66
N PRO A 32 -22.69 3.85 13.75
CA PRO A 32 -22.25 4.31 12.42
C PRO A 32 -21.33 5.53 12.48
N ASP A 33 -21.32 6.29 13.57
CA ASP A 33 -20.45 7.46 13.74
C ASP A 33 -19.02 7.06 14.13
N LEU A 34 -18.83 5.82 14.62
CA LEU A 34 -17.52 5.27 15.04
C LEU A 34 -17.01 4.18 14.10
N VAL A 35 -17.91 3.40 13.51
CA VAL A 35 -17.59 2.32 12.57
C VAL A 35 -18.52 2.45 11.39
N SER A 36 -17.98 2.65 10.20
CA SER A 36 -18.78 2.73 8.98
C SER A 36 -19.45 1.37 8.66
N PRO A 37 -20.56 1.37 7.90
CA PRO A 37 -21.19 0.13 7.45
C PRO A 37 -20.23 -0.81 6.69
N ASP A 38 -19.33 -0.26 5.86
CA ASP A 38 -18.35 -1.05 5.12
C ASP A 38 -17.32 -1.72 6.04
N GLU A 39 -16.89 -1.03 7.09
CA GLU A 39 -16.00 -1.59 8.12
C GLU A 39 -16.72 -2.67 8.94
N ALA A 40 -17.98 -2.44 9.30
CA ALA A 40 -18.83 -3.40 10.00
C ALA A 40 -19.02 -4.70 9.18
N ASP A 41 -19.27 -4.57 7.88
CA ASP A 41 -19.36 -5.72 6.96
C ASP A 41 -18.02 -6.49 6.89
N CYS A 42 -16.90 -5.78 6.73
CA CYS A 42 -15.57 -6.40 6.80
C CYS A 42 -15.35 -7.16 8.13
N MET A 43 -15.74 -6.59 9.26
CA MET A 43 -15.62 -7.23 10.57
C MET A 43 -16.45 -8.51 10.69
N VAL A 44 -17.67 -8.54 10.13
CA VAL A 44 -18.50 -9.75 10.10
C VAL A 44 -17.84 -10.84 9.27
N TYR A 45 -17.33 -10.51 8.09
CA TYR A 45 -16.63 -11.45 7.23
C TYR A 45 -15.35 -12.00 7.86
N LEU A 46 -14.56 -11.12 8.50
CA LEU A 46 -13.38 -11.51 9.26
C LEU A 46 -13.74 -12.48 10.38
N PHE A 47 -14.78 -12.17 11.15
CA PHE A 47 -15.23 -12.99 12.25
C PHE A 47 -15.68 -14.38 11.77
N GLU A 48 -16.44 -14.44 10.66
CA GLU A 48 -16.82 -15.71 10.03
C GLU A 48 -15.59 -16.51 9.59
N HIS A 49 -14.61 -15.87 8.95
CA HIS A 49 -13.40 -16.50 8.45
C HIS A 49 -12.58 -17.14 9.60
N LEU A 50 -12.35 -16.38 10.67
CA LEU A 50 -11.63 -16.87 11.84
C LEU A 50 -12.38 -17.98 12.56
N LEU A 51 -13.70 -17.88 12.70
CA LEU A 51 -14.51 -18.95 13.31
C LEU A 51 -14.39 -20.25 12.53
N ARG A 52 -14.42 -20.21 11.20
CA ARG A 52 -14.25 -21.42 10.36
C ARG A 52 -12.86 -22.04 10.58
N GLN A 53 -11.80 -21.24 10.56
CA GLN A 53 -10.44 -21.73 10.82
C GLN A 53 -10.29 -22.35 12.21
N LEU A 54 -10.90 -21.73 13.24
CA LEU A 54 -10.88 -22.26 14.60
C LEU A 54 -11.64 -23.58 14.72
N CYS A 55 -12.77 -23.73 14.03
CA CYS A 55 -13.53 -24.99 14.01
C CYS A 55 -12.75 -26.13 13.32
N GLU A 56 -11.90 -25.82 12.34
CA GLU A 56 -11.09 -26.81 11.63
C GLU A 56 -9.83 -27.21 12.42
N CYS A 57 -9.31 -26.32 13.28
CA CYS A 57 -8.01 -26.50 13.95
C CYS A 57 -8.06 -26.13 15.45
N LEU A 58 -8.93 -26.79 16.22
CA LEU A 58 -9.17 -26.53 17.65
C LEU A 58 -7.93 -26.62 18.57
N ASP A 59 -6.90 -27.40 18.18
CA ASP A 59 -5.68 -27.64 18.97
C ASP A 59 -4.45 -26.83 18.52
N THR A 60 -4.62 -25.88 17.61
CA THR A 60 -3.50 -25.08 17.08
C THR A 60 -3.30 -23.77 17.82
N ARG A 61 -2.08 -23.23 17.75
CA ARG A 61 -1.80 -21.86 18.21
C ARG A 61 -2.64 -20.88 17.39
N LEU A 62 -2.93 -19.71 17.94
CA LEU A 62 -3.61 -18.64 17.18
C LEU A 62 -2.72 -18.00 16.11
N SER A 63 -1.40 -18.19 16.18
CA SER A 63 -0.42 -17.61 15.26
C SER A 63 -0.57 -18.00 13.77
N PRO A 64 -0.92 -19.26 13.40
CA PRO A 64 -1.19 -19.63 12.01
C PRO A 64 -2.52 -19.14 11.43
N LEU A 65 -3.39 -18.47 12.19
CA LEU A 65 -4.66 -18.01 11.64
C LEU A 65 -4.43 -16.87 10.64
N GLU A 66 -4.97 -17.03 9.43
CA GLU A 66 -4.92 -15.98 8.43
C GLU A 66 -6.02 -14.97 8.76
N LEU A 67 -5.62 -13.74 9.11
CA LEU A 67 -6.56 -12.68 9.44
C LEU A 67 -7.25 -12.16 8.16
N ALA A 68 -6.53 -12.00 7.06
CA ALA A 68 -7.12 -11.53 5.82
C ALA A 68 -7.88 -12.67 5.13
N GLY A 69 -9.20 -12.55 5.07
CA GLY A 69 -10.04 -13.51 4.39
C GLY A 69 -10.02 -13.35 2.86
N PRO A 70 -10.68 -14.26 2.12
CA PRO A 70 -10.76 -14.18 0.66
C PRO A 70 -11.40 -12.88 0.13
N GLN A 71 -12.27 -12.25 0.91
CA GLN A 71 -12.89 -10.96 0.57
C GLN A 71 -11.89 -9.81 0.68
N ASP A 72 -11.08 -9.79 1.73
CA ASP A 72 -10.02 -8.81 1.94
C ASP A 72 -8.99 -8.89 0.82
N ILE A 73 -8.57 -10.10 0.46
CA ILE A 73 -7.62 -10.33 -0.65
C ILE A 73 -8.18 -9.79 -1.97
N ARG A 74 -9.47 -10.01 -2.26
CA ARG A 74 -10.12 -9.44 -3.46
C ARG A 74 -10.15 -7.92 -3.41
N GLN A 75 -10.41 -7.33 -2.25
CA GLN A 75 -10.40 -5.89 -2.07
C GLN A 75 -8.98 -5.31 -2.26
N PHE A 76 -7.95 -5.94 -1.71
CA PHE A 76 -6.55 -5.56 -1.92
C PHE A 76 -6.16 -5.65 -3.39
N ALA A 77 -6.59 -6.70 -4.09
CA ALA A 77 -6.36 -6.84 -5.53
C ALA A 77 -7.03 -5.70 -6.31
N LYS A 78 -8.24 -5.29 -5.92
CA LYS A 78 -8.94 -4.14 -6.53
C LYS A 78 -8.21 -2.82 -6.30
N TRP A 79 -7.71 -2.57 -5.09
CA TRP A 79 -6.93 -1.37 -4.79
C TRP A 79 -5.61 -1.32 -5.57
N ASN A 80 -4.96 -2.47 -5.77
CA ASN A 80 -3.71 -2.58 -6.51
C ASN A 80 -3.91 -2.79 -8.02
N ALA A 81 -5.14 -2.72 -8.54
CA ALA A 81 -5.45 -3.08 -9.92
C ALA A 81 -4.83 -2.15 -10.98
N THR A 82 -4.47 -0.92 -10.59
CA THR A 82 -3.95 0.13 -11.50
C THR A 82 -2.57 0.61 -11.07
N ALA A 83 -1.66 -0.32 -10.80
CA ALA A 83 -0.25 0.02 -10.71
C ALA A 83 0.26 0.45 -12.10
N PRO A 84 0.87 1.65 -12.24
CA PRO A 84 1.48 2.05 -13.50
C PRO A 84 2.61 1.07 -13.85
N ALA A 85 2.74 0.77 -15.15
CA ALA A 85 3.81 -0.10 -15.60
C ALA A 85 5.18 0.53 -15.25
N PRO A 86 6.15 -0.27 -14.76
CA PRO A 86 7.48 0.23 -14.52
C PRO A 86 8.11 0.69 -15.84
N VAL A 87 8.83 1.81 -15.78
CA VAL A 87 9.65 2.26 -16.89
C VAL A 87 11.03 1.60 -16.75
N GLU A 88 11.37 0.69 -17.65
CA GLU A 88 12.68 0.04 -17.71
C GLU A 88 13.74 0.99 -18.32
N SER A 89 14.04 2.09 -17.61
CA SER A 89 15.10 3.02 -17.99
C SER A 89 15.71 3.68 -16.75
N CYS A 90 16.99 4.04 -16.84
CA CYS A 90 17.62 4.77 -15.76
C CYS A 90 17.15 6.23 -15.76
N LEU A 91 16.98 6.83 -14.57
CA LEU A 91 16.58 8.24 -14.46
C LEU A 91 17.50 9.19 -15.27
N HIS A 92 18.81 8.93 -15.27
CA HIS A 92 19.77 9.74 -16.01
C HIS A 92 19.57 9.65 -17.54
N GLU A 93 19.09 8.53 -18.07
CA GLU A 93 18.78 8.37 -19.49
C GLU A 93 17.54 9.20 -19.88
N LEU A 94 16.52 9.21 -19.03
CA LEU A 94 15.31 10.02 -19.24
C LEU A 94 15.66 11.52 -19.30
N ILE A 95 16.52 11.98 -18.38
CA ILE A 95 17.03 13.36 -18.36
C ILE A 95 17.87 13.65 -19.61
N LEU A 96 18.74 12.72 -20.02
CA LEU A 96 19.54 12.86 -21.24
C LEU A 96 18.66 12.93 -22.49
N ASN A 97 17.56 12.18 -22.55
CA ASN A 97 16.60 12.28 -23.65
C ASN A 97 15.95 13.65 -23.69
N HIS A 98 15.52 14.17 -22.53
CA HIS A 98 14.97 15.53 -22.43
C HIS A 98 15.97 16.61 -22.86
N SER A 99 17.26 16.42 -22.55
CA SER A 99 18.32 17.34 -23.01
C SER A 99 18.52 17.36 -24.52
N ARG A 100 18.18 16.27 -25.22
CA ARG A 100 18.27 16.19 -26.67
C ARG A 100 17.04 16.80 -27.34
N THR A 101 15.85 16.60 -26.76
CA THR A 101 14.59 17.10 -27.34
C THR A 101 14.36 18.57 -27.03
N GLN A 102 14.79 19.06 -25.86
CA GLN A 102 14.56 20.44 -25.40
C GLN A 102 15.83 21.07 -24.78
N PRO A 103 16.92 21.21 -25.55
CA PRO A 103 18.21 21.67 -25.02
C PRO A 103 18.16 23.09 -24.40
N GLY A 104 17.37 23.99 -25.00
CA GLY A 104 17.24 25.38 -24.56
C GLY A 104 16.25 25.61 -23.41
N ALA A 105 15.44 24.61 -23.05
CA ALA A 105 14.50 24.73 -21.94
C ALA A 105 15.23 24.75 -20.59
N TYR A 106 14.71 25.48 -19.61
CA TYR A 106 15.26 25.51 -18.26
C TYR A 106 14.98 24.18 -17.54
N ALA A 107 16.04 23.53 -17.08
CA ALA A 107 15.99 22.31 -16.28
C ALA A 107 15.97 22.61 -14.77
N ILE A 108 16.71 23.64 -14.35
CA ILE A 108 16.83 24.06 -12.95
C ILE A 108 16.64 25.57 -12.89
N CYS A 109 15.79 26.02 -11.97
CA CYS A 109 15.61 27.44 -11.65
C CYS A 109 15.74 27.61 -10.14
N GLY A 110 16.85 28.21 -9.71
CA GLY A 110 17.13 28.55 -8.33
C GLY A 110 17.15 30.07 -8.12
N TRP A 111 17.41 30.47 -6.87
CA TRP A 111 17.59 31.88 -6.50
C TRP A 111 18.92 32.44 -7.04
N ASP A 112 19.92 31.58 -7.22
CA ASP A 112 21.29 31.84 -7.64
C ASP A 112 21.50 31.71 -9.16
N GLY A 113 20.48 31.22 -9.88
CA GLY A 113 20.55 31.17 -11.32
C GLY A 113 19.63 30.16 -11.97
N ARG A 114 19.83 29.99 -13.27
CA ARG A 114 19.07 29.05 -14.10
C ARG A 114 20.00 28.23 -14.96
N LEU A 115 19.72 26.93 -15.06
CA LEU A 115 20.43 26.02 -15.95
C LEU A 115 19.46 25.45 -16.97
N THR A 116 19.86 25.50 -18.24
CA THR A 116 19.16 24.79 -19.32
C THR A 116 19.51 23.31 -19.30
N TYR A 117 18.69 22.47 -19.93
CA TYR A 117 18.99 21.04 -20.03
C TYR A 117 20.34 20.77 -20.72
N GLU A 118 20.72 21.57 -21.71
CA GLU A 118 22.02 21.47 -22.36
C GLU A 118 23.18 21.75 -21.39
N LYS A 119 23.09 22.84 -20.60
CA LYS A 119 24.12 23.17 -19.61
C LYS A 119 24.20 22.12 -18.51
N LEU A 120 23.05 21.66 -18.01
CA LEU A 120 22.98 20.60 -17.02
C LEU A 120 23.69 19.34 -17.52
N ARG A 121 23.38 18.88 -18.73
CA ARG A 121 24.04 17.72 -19.35
C ARG A 121 25.57 17.86 -19.38
N LEU A 122 26.08 19.01 -19.82
CA LEU A 122 27.53 19.24 -19.93
C LEU A 122 28.21 19.18 -18.54
N LEU A 123 27.63 19.85 -17.54
CA LEU A 123 28.15 19.84 -16.17
C LEU A 123 28.10 18.43 -15.55
N THR A 124 27.02 17.69 -15.76
CA THR A 124 26.88 16.31 -15.29
C THR A 124 27.93 15.39 -15.91
N ILE A 125 28.20 15.50 -17.22
CA ILE A 125 29.24 14.71 -17.89
C ILE A 125 30.63 15.04 -17.33
N GLN A 126 30.93 16.32 -17.13
CA GLN A 126 32.21 16.74 -16.54
C GLN A 126 32.39 16.18 -15.13
N LEU A 127 31.34 16.24 -14.30
CA LEU A 127 31.37 15.67 -12.96
C LEU A 127 31.51 14.14 -13.01
N ALA A 128 30.74 13.44 -13.85
CA ALA A 128 30.84 11.99 -13.99
C ALA A 128 32.25 11.54 -14.37
N ASN A 129 32.87 12.22 -15.34
CA ASN A 129 34.26 11.95 -15.72
C ASN A 129 35.24 12.22 -14.57
N TYR A 130 35.02 13.28 -13.80
CA TYR A 130 35.85 13.58 -12.63
C TYR A 130 35.71 12.49 -11.56
N LEU A 131 34.49 12.08 -11.22
CA LEU A 131 34.23 11.01 -10.25
C LEU A 131 34.87 9.68 -10.68
N GLN A 132 34.75 9.33 -11.96
CA GLN A 132 35.33 8.09 -12.48
C GLN A 132 36.86 8.13 -12.54
N THR A 133 37.46 9.23 -13.02
CA THR A 133 38.90 9.28 -13.29
C THR A 133 39.75 9.73 -12.10
N ARG A 134 39.18 10.52 -11.17
CA ARG A 134 39.91 11.11 -10.05
C ARG A 134 39.56 10.48 -8.71
N ILE A 135 38.33 9.99 -8.56
CA ILE A 135 37.84 9.39 -7.31
C ILE A 135 37.65 7.86 -7.44
N ASP A 136 37.75 7.32 -8.66
CA ASP A 136 37.62 5.88 -8.97
C ASP A 136 36.27 5.28 -8.52
N ILE A 137 35.19 6.04 -8.70
CA ILE A 137 33.84 5.58 -8.34
C ILE A 137 33.30 4.64 -9.41
N CYS A 138 32.87 3.46 -8.97
CA CYS A 138 32.26 2.42 -9.81
C CYS A 138 30.74 2.31 -9.56
N PRO A 139 29.97 1.73 -10.50
CA PRO A 139 28.57 1.39 -10.26
C PRO A 139 28.38 0.57 -8.98
N GLY A 140 27.37 0.90 -8.18
CA GLY A 140 27.07 0.24 -6.91
C GLY A 140 27.76 0.86 -5.68
N VAL A 141 28.60 1.88 -5.86
CA VAL A 141 29.23 2.63 -4.76
C VAL A 141 28.31 3.76 -4.28
N ASN A 142 28.14 3.87 -2.96
CA ASN A 142 27.42 4.99 -2.34
C ASN A 142 28.31 6.22 -2.24
N VAL A 143 27.81 7.37 -2.69
CA VAL A 143 28.51 8.66 -2.62
C VAL A 143 27.77 9.57 -1.64
N PRO A 144 28.35 9.93 -0.48
CA PRO A 144 27.74 10.88 0.44
C PRO A 144 27.76 12.28 -0.18
N ILE A 145 26.67 13.04 0.02
CA ILE A 145 26.46 14.40 -0.49
C ILE A 145 26.30 15.40 0.65
#